data_AF-A0A7I7SLP8-F1
#
_entry.id   AF-A0A7I7SLP8-F1
#
_cell.length_a   1.000
_cell.length_b   1.000
_cell.length_c   1.000
_cell.angle_alpha   90.00
_cell.angle_beta   90.00
_cell.angle_gamma   90.00
#
_symmetry.space_group_name_H-M   'P 1'
#
loop_
_entity.id
_entity.type
_entity.pdbx_description
1 polymer ?
#
loop_
_entity_poly.entity_id
_entity_poly.type
_entity_poly.pdbx_seq_one_letter_code
_entity_poly.pdbx_strand_id
1 'polypeptide(L)'
;MPKEQSAGKPTARRYSPEEKAAAVRMVRALRAELGTEQGTVSRVARQLGYGVESVRSWVRQADIDEGCAPGVSSAESSRIKELEQEIRELKRANEILKRAASFFRGGARPPTQEIVDFIDAQREEFGVEPIITVLRSAGVVMAPSTYYDAKSRGPSARAQRDAELGPALVALWEDNYRVYGARKLWKTARRNGHDVGRDQVGRLMRAAGICGARRGKRVKTTKPDASAARHPDLVKRKFTATAPNQLWVTDLTFVPTWARRRVRVFHRRCVLPDDRGLAGGRPYADLDGPRRVGDGALVARKPVGGLEMSLRCWVAVHLHSLRRTARRDRRGPLYRFDRGQLR
;
A
#
# COMPACT_ATOMS: atom_id res chain seq x y z
N MET A 1 -51.48 -32.34 -49.33
CA MET A 1 -51.14 -31.28 -50.31
C MET A 1 -49.63 -31.08 -50.26
N PRO A 2 -48.88 -31.47 -51.29
CA PRO A 2 -47.45 -31.17 -51.34
C PRO A 2 -47.31 -29.66 -51.48
N LYS A 3 -46.60 -29.02 -50.54
CA LYS A 3 -46.35 -27.58 -50.58
C LYS A 3 -45.43 -27.27 -51.76
N GLU A 4 -45.95 -26.54 -52.74
CA GLU A 4 -45.17 -25.93 -53.82
C GLU A 4 -44.06 -25.05 -53.22
N GLN A 5 -42.82 -25.33 -53.61
CA GLN A 5 -41.68 -24.48 -53.29
C GLN A 5 -41.63 -23.35 -54.33
N SER A 6 -41.90 -22.12 -53.90
CA SER A 6 -41.72 -20.92 -54.74
C SER A 6 -40.23 -20.66 -54.99
N ALA A 7 -39.88 -20.31 -56.23
CA ALA A 7 -38.52 -19.97 -56.67
C ALA A 7 -37.93 -18.75 -55.94
N GLY A 8 -37.14 -19.00 -54.88
CA GLY A 8 -36.31 -17.99 -54.23
C GLY A 8 -35.02 -17.72 -55.02
N LYS A 9 -34.50 -16.48 -54.92
CA LYS A 9 -33.20 -16.00 -55.44
C LYS A 9 -32.11 -17.09 -55.47
N PRO A 10 -31.23 -17.13 -56.48
CA PRO A 10 -30.23 -18.19 -56.63
C PRO A 10 -29.35 -18.20 -55.39
N THR A 11 -29.64 -19.14 -54.50
CA THR A 11 -28.86 -19.41 -53.30
C THR A 11 -27.51 -19.89 -53.78
N ALA A 12 -26.44 -19.38 -53.17
CA ALA A 12 -25.10 -19.91 -53.35
C ALA A 12 -25.06 -21.34 -52.78
N ARG A 13 -25.58 -22.30 -53.56
CA ARG A 13 -25.65 -23.72 -53.19
C ARG A 13 -24.23 -24.21 -52.94
N ARG A 14 -23.93 -24.56 -51.70
CA ARG A 14 -22.67 -25.24 -51.35
C ARG A 14 -22.78 -26.69 -51.79
N TYR A 15 -22.02 -27.05 -52.82
CA TYR A 15 -21.94 -28.43 -53.31
C TYR A 15 -21.22 -29.34 -52.32
N SER A 16 -21.76 -30.52 -52.08
CA SER A 16 -21.14 -31.53 -51.23
C SER A 16 -19.86 -32.09 -51.89
N PRO A 17 -18.90 -32.63 -51.11
CA PRO A 17 -17.71 -33.26 -51.70
C PRO A 17 -18.07 -34.46 -52.60
N GLU A 18 -19.15 -35.18 -52.28
CA GLU A 18 -19.65 -36.31 -53.07
C GLU A 18 -20.23 -35.86 -54.43
N GLU A 19 -20.99 -34.76 -54.44
CA GLU A 19 -21.53 -34.16 -55.67
C GLU A 19 -20.39 -33.71 -56.61
N LYS A 20 -19.33 -33.12 -56.05
CA LYS A 20 -18.14 -32.69 -56.81
C LYS A 20 -17.38 -33.89 -57.37
N ALA A 21 -17.16 -34.93 -56.55
CA ALA A 21 -16.48 -36.15 -56.98
C ALA A 21 -17.26 -36.88 -58.09
N ALA A 22 -18.59 -36.94 -57.98
CA ALA A 22 -19.46 -37.54 -59.01
C ALA A 22 -19.37 -36.77 -60.34
N ALA A 23 -19.39 -35.44 -60.31
CA ALA A 23 -19.22 -34.61 -61.50
C ALA A 23 -17.84 -34.82 -62.16
N VAL A 24 -16.76 -34.88 -61.37
CA VAL A 24 -15.41 -35.15 -61.88
C VAL A 24 -15.31 -36.54 -62.52
N ARG A 25 -15.85 -37.58 -61.87
CA ARG A 25 -15.90 -38.94 -62.45
C ARG A 25 -16.66 -38.98 -63.78
N MET A 26 -17.81 -38.30 -63.86
CA MET A 26 -18.64 -38.26 -65.07
C MET A 26 -17.95 -37.52 -66.22
N VAL A 27 -17.23 -36.43 -65.95
CA VAL A 27 -16.42 -35.74 -66.97
C VAL A 27 -15.29 -36.63 -67.47
N ARG A 28 -14.61 -37.35 -66.58
CA ARG A 28 -13.50 -38.26 -66.94
C ARG A 28 -13.97 -39.44 -67.77
N ALA A 29 -15.11 -40.05 -67.40
CA ALA A 29 -15.72 -41.13 -68.17
C ALA A 29 -16.05 -40.67 -69.60
N LEU A 30 -16.71 -39.51 -69.76
CA LEU A 30 -17.04 -38.99 -71.09
C LEU A 30 -15.81 -38.58 -71.91
N ARG A 31 -14.73 -38.11 -71.28
CA ARG A 31 -13.45 -37.86 -71.98
C ARG A 31 -12.85 -39.15 -72.54
N ALA A 32 -12.93 -40.25 -71.78
CA ALA A 32 -12.44 -41.56 -72.21
C ALA A 32 -13.29 -42.15 -73.36
N GLU A 33 -14.61 -41.97 -73.33
CA GLU A 33 -15.52 -42.50 -74.36
C GLU A 33 -15.48 -41.72 -75.69
N LEU A 34 -15.38 -40.38 -75.63
CA LEU A 34 -15.51 -39.51 -76.81
C LEU A 34 -14.16 -39.06 -77.38
N GLY A 35 -13.04 -39.30 -76.68
CA GLY A 35 -11.69 -38.89 -77.09
C GLY A 35 -11.50 -37.37 -77.25
N THR A 36 -12.49 -36.56 -76.86
CA THR A 36 -12.52 -35.11 -77.05
C THR A 36 -12.54 -34.39 -75.70
N GLU A 37 -11.62 -33.44 -75.55
CA GLU A 37 -11.53 -32.62 -74.34
C GLU A 37 -12.44 -31.39 -74.41
N GLN A 38 -12.72 -30.91 -75.62
CA GLN A 38 -13.52 -29.70 -75.85
C GLN A 38 -15.02 -30.00 -75.75
N GLY A 39 -15.75 -29.20 -74.96
CA GLY A 39 -17.21 -29.29 -74.80
C GLY A 39 -17.71 -30.33 -73.78
N THR A 40 -16.90 -31.32 -73.39
CA THR A 40 -17.27 -32.40 -72.45
C THR A 40 -17.69 -31.87 -71.08
N VAL A 41 -16.96 -30.87 -70.55
CA VAL A 41 -17.30 -30.19 -69.28
C VAL A 41 -18.64 -29.46 -69.36
N SER A 42 -18.91 -28.77 -70.48
CA SER A 42 -20.17 -28.04 -70.69
C SER A 42 -21.37 -28.97 -70.78
N ARG A 43 -21.18 -30.16 -71.37
CA ARG A 43 -22.23 -31.18 -71.48
C ARG A 43 -22.61 -31.74 -70.11
N VAL A 44 -21.62 -32.10 -69.28
CA VAL A 44 -21.85 -32.61 -67.91
C VAL A 44 -22.46 -31.54 -67.01
N ALA A 45 -21.96 -30.30 -67.10
CA ALA A 45 -22.52 -29.18 -66.34
C ALA A 45 -24.00 -28.95 -66.65
N ARG A 46 -24.39 -28.98 -67.93
CA ARG A 46 -25.80 -28.87 -68.35
C ARG A 46 -26.65 -30.05 -67.90
N GLN A 47 -26.11 -31.27 -67.93
CA GLN A 47 -26.81 -32.48 -67.50
C GLN A 47 -27.08 -32.52 -65.99
N LEU A 48 -26.15 -32.02 -65.18
CA LEU A 48 -26.27 -31.97 -63.72
C LEU A 48 -26.90 -30.65 -63.20
N GLY A 49 -27.12 -29.67 -64.08
CA GLY A 49 -27.62 -28.34 -63.71
C GLY A 49 -26.61 -27.50 -62.92
N TYR A 50 -25.31 -27.75 -63.09
CA TYR A 50 -24.23 -27.02 -62.42
C TYR A 50 -23.63 -25.94 -63.33
N GLY A 51 -22.99 -24.93 -62.73
CA GLY A 51 -22.23 -23.93 -63.50
C GLY A 51 -21.03 -24.55 -64.21
N VAL A 52 -20.84 -24.24 -65.50
CA VAL A 52 -19.77 -24.81 -66.34
C VAL A 52 -18.39 -24.55 -65.74
N GLU A 53 -18.14 -23.33 -65.26
CA GLU A 53 -16.85 -22.93 -64.71
C GLU A 53 -16.55 -23.61 -63.36
N SER A 54 -17.58 -23.92 -62.57
CA SER A 54 -17.45 -24.68 -61.31
C SER A 54 -16.97 -26.10 -61.56
N VAL A 55 -17.59 -26.80 -62.52
CA VAL A 55 -17.19 -28.17 -62.91
C VAL A 55 -15.78 -28.17 -63.50
N ARG A 56 -15.46 -27.17 -64.32
CA ARG A 56 -14.10 -27.00 -64.89
C ARG A 56 -13.04 -26.82 -63.80
N SER A 57 -13.34 -26.01 -62.78
CA SER A 57 -12.46 -25.81 -61.64
C SER A 57 -12.26 -27.08 -60.81
N TRP A 58 -13.31 -27.90 -60.60
CA TRP A 58 -13.18 -29.16 -59.84
C TRP A 58 -12.36 -30.20 -60.57
N VAL A 59 -12.56 -30.33 -61.89
CA VAL A 59 -11.76 -31.24 -62.73
C VAL A 59 -10.31 -30.80 -62.73
N ARG A 60 -10.03 -29.50 -62.91
CA ARG A 60 -8.66 -28.98 -62.83
C ARG A 60 -8.02 -29.26 -61.47
N GLN A 61 -8.74 -29.06 -60.36
CA GLN A 61 -8.21 -29.34 -59.03
C GLN A 61 -7.96 -30.84 -58.82
N ALA A 62 -8.84 -31.72 -59.32
CA ALA A 62 -8.64 -33.17 -59.25
C ALA A 62 -7.44 -33.64 -60.10
N ASP A 63 -7.21 -33.01 -61.26
CA ASP A 63 -6.05 -33.28 -62.10
C ASP A 63 -4.75 -32.78 -61.44
N ILE A 64 -4.80 -31.71 -60.63
CA ILE A 64 -3.68 -31.25 -59.79
C ILE A 64 -3.45 -32.20 -58.60
N ASP A 65 -4.52 -32.64 -57.94
CA ASP A 65 -4.46 -33.52 -56.76
C ASP A 65 -3.89 -34.91 -57.10
N GLU A 66 -4.10 -35.39 -58.34
CA GLU A 66 -3.51 -36.64 -58.86
C GLU A 66 -2.13 -36.44 -59.52
N GLY A 67 -1.62 -35.21 -59.58
CA GLY A 67 -0.29 -34.89 -60.12
C GLY A 67 -0.22 -34.84 -61.66
N CYS A 68 -1.36 -34.84 -62.36
CA CYS A 68 -1.42 -34.73 -63.82
C CYS A 68 -1.24 -33.28 -64.32
N ALA A 69 -1.38 -32.29 -63.45
CA ALA A 69 -1.21 -30.87 -63.77
C ALA A 69 -0.37 -30.15 -62.70
N PRO A 70 0.45 -29.14 -63.08
CA PRO A 70 1.21 -28.35 -62.12
C PRO A 70 0.30 -27.46 -61.28
N GLY A 71 0.44 -27.51 -59.96
CA GLY A 71 -0.33 -26.69 -59.02
C GLY A 71 -0.14 -27.16 -57.57
N VAL A 72 -0.74 -26.42 -56.62
CA VAL A 72 -0.79 -26.83 -55.20
C VAL A 72 -1.98 -27.77 -55.03
N SER A 73 -1.74 -28.98 -54.52
CA SER A 73 -2.82 -29.91 -54.23
C SER A 73 -3.77 -29.37 -53.16
N SER A 74 -4.99 -29.88 -53.12
CA SER A 74 -5.98 -29.54 -52.09
C SER A 74 -5.52 -29.94 -50.69
N ALA A 75 -4.77 -31.05 -50.60
CA ALA A 75 -4.12 -31.52 -49.38
C ALA A 75 -3.01 -30.56 -48.91
N GLU A 76 -2.11 -30.14 -49.80
CA GLU A 76 -1.07 -29.17 -49.49
C GLU A 76 -1.64 -27.81 -49.12
N SER A 77 -2.67 -27.35 -49.83
CA SER A 77 -3.37 -26.09 -49.52
C SER A 77 -4.02 -26.11 -48.14
N SER A 78 -4.57 -27.26 -47.73
CA SER A 78 -5.16 -27.43 -46.40
C SER A 78 -4.08 -27.43 -45.32
N ARG A 79 -2.97 -28.14 -45.56
CA ARG A 79 -1.81 -28.16 -44.66
C ARG A 79 -1.18 -26.77 -44.50
N ILE A 80 -1.06 -26.00 -45.59
CA ILE A 80 -0.55 -24.62 -45.53
C ILE A 80 -1.45 -23.78 -44.63
N LYS A 81 -2.77 -23.87 -44.78
CA LYS A 81 -3.71 -23.12 -43.92
C LYS A 81 -3.63 -23.51 -42.45
N GLU A 82 -3.51 -24.81 -42.16
CA GLU A 82 -3.33 -25.32 -40.80
C GLU A 82 -2.03 -24.79 -40.18
N LEU A 83 -0.91 -24.89 -40.91
CA LEU A 83 0.38 -24.38 -40.46
C LEU A 83 0.39 -22.85 -40.30
N GLU A 84 -0.24 -22.11 -41.21
CA GLU A 84 -0.38 -20.66 -41.10
C GLU A 84 -1.23 -20.25 -39.91
N GLN A 85 -2.25 -21.04 -39.57
CA GLN A 85 -3.04 -20.84 -38.36
C GLN A 85 -2.19 -21.11 -37.11
N GLU A 86 -1.47 -22.24 -37.07
CA GLU A 86 -0.59 -22.60 -35.97
C GLU A 86 0.50 -21.53 -35.74
N ILE A 87 1.14 -21.05 -36.83
CA ILE A 87 2.14 -19.97 -36.75
C ILE A 87 1.53 -18.69 -36.15
N ARG A 88 0.28 -18.34 -36.51
CA ARG A 88 -0.38 -17.16 -35.94
C ARG A 88 -0.65 -17.33 -34.44
N GLU A 89 -1.09 -18.52 -34.02
CA GLU A 89 -1.34 -18.84 -32.62
C GLU A 89 -0.04 -18.86 -31.80
N LEU A 90 1.01 -19.51 -32.31
CA LEU A 90 2.33 -19.54 -31.69
C LEU A 90 2.97 -18.14 -31.59
N LYS A 91 2.81 -17.29 -32.62
CA LYS A 91 3.27 -15.89 -32.57
C LYS A 91 2.53 -15.10 -31.49
N ARG A 92 1.20 -15.27 -31.39
CA ARG A 92 0.41 -14.66 -30.29
C ARG A 92 0.87 -15.13 -28.91
N ALA A 93 1.07 -16.43 -28.73
CA ALA A 93 1.54 -16.99 -27.47
C ALA A 93 2.93 -16.44 -27.09
N ASN A 94 3.85 -16.36 -28.06
CA ASN A 94 5.16 -15.78 -27.84
C ASN A 94 5.11 -14.31 -27.44
N GLU A 95 4.22 -13.50 -28.03
CA GLU A 95 4.05 -12.11 -27.62
C GLU A 95 3.55 -11.99 -26.17
N ILE A 96 2.60 -12.84 -25.76
CA ILE A 96 2.14 -12.91 -24.36
C ILE A 96 3.32 -13.24 -23.43
N LEU A 97 4.14 -14.25 -23.77
CA LEU A 97 5.30 -14.64 -22.95
C LEU A 97 6.37 -13.56 -22.88
N LYS A 98 6.64 -12.85 -23.98
CA LYS A 98 7.57 -11.71 -23.99
C LYS A 98 7.12 -10.60 -23.05
N ARG A 99 5.82 -10.26 -23.07
CA ARG A 99 5.24 -9.26 -22.15
C ARG A 99 5.24 -9.76 -20.70
N ALA A 100 5.04 -11.06 -20.51
CA ALA A 100 5.07 -11.71 -19.20
C ALA A 100 6.49 -11.99 -18.67
N ALA A 101 7.56 -11.66 -19.41
CA ALA A 101 8.94 -11.99 -19.05
C ALA A 101 9.37 -11.46 -17.67
N SER A 102 8.74 -10.40 -17.17
CA SER A 102 8.96 -9.89 -15.80
C SER A 102 8.59 -10.91 -14.72
N PHE A 103 7.55 -11.70 -14.91
CA PHE A 103 7.05 -12.66 -13.93
C PHE A 103 8.01 -13.84 -13.70
N PHE A 104 8.79 -14.21 -14.71
CA PHE A 104 9.67 -15.37 -14.65
C PHE A 104 11.06 -15.07 -14.07
N ARG A 105 11.43 -13.79 -13.88
CA ARG A 105 12.77 -13.40 -13.41
C ARG A 105 13.01 -13.60 -11.91
N GLY A 106 11.95 -13.72 -11.11
CA GLY A 106 12.05 -13.68 -9.64
C GLY A 106 12.21 -15.04 -8.94
N GLY A 107 12.05 -16.16 -9.64
CA GLY A 107 12.03 -17.52 -9.06
C GLY A 107 10.84 -17.81 -8.11
N ALA A 108 10.27 -16.77 -7.48
CA ALA A 108 9.05 -16.83 -6.71
C ALA A 108 7.82 -16.65 -7.60
N ARG A 109 6.75 -17.36 -7.25
CA ARG A 109 5.43 -17.17 -7.87
C ARG A 109 4.98 -15.72 -7.65
N PRO A 110 4.57 -14.98 -8.70
CA PRO A 110 4.08 -13.62 -8.54
C PRO A 110 2.81 -13.58 -7.66
N PRO A 111 2.60 -12.50 -6.89
CA PRO A 111 1.38 -12.32 -6.12
C PRO A 111 0.17 -12.22 -7.06
N THR A 112 -0.97 -12.75 -6.63
CA THR A 112 -2.19 -12.82 -7.46
C THR A 112 -2.61 -11.46 -8.04
N GLN A 113 -2.39 -10.36 -7.30
CA GLN A 113 -2.76 -9.03 -7.78
C GLN A 113 -1.93 -8.58 -8.99
N GLU A 114 -0.62 -8.79 -9.00
CA GLU A 114 0.21 -8.43 -10.16
C GLU A 114 -0.18 -9.23 -11.41
N ILE A 115 -0.61 -10.48 -11.21
CA ILE A 115 -1.07 -11.32 -12.31
C ILE A 115 -2.42 -10.81 -12.85
N VAL A 116 -3.35 -10.42 -11.96
CA VAL A 116 -4.64 -9.83 -12.33
C VAL A 116 -4.44 -8.52 -13.07
N ASP A 117 -3.56 -7.65 -12.57
CA ASP A 117 -3.22 -6.36 -13.19
C ASP A 117 -2.63 -6.55 -14.59
N PHE A 118 -1.77 -7.55 -14.77
CA PHE A 118 -1.25 -7.91 -16.09
C PHE A 118 -2.32 -8.41 -17.04
N ILE A 119 -3.21 -9.30 -16.59
CA ILE A 119 -4.34 -9.74 -17.42
C ILE A 119 -5.20 -8.54 -17.81
N ASP A 120 -5.53 -7.66 -16.87
CA ASP A 120 -6.35 -6.48 -17.14
C ASP A 120 -5.69 -5.52 -18.14
N ALA A 121 -4.36 -5.39 -18.13
CA ALA A 121 -3.61 -4.58 -19.09
C ALA A 121 -3.57 -5.18 -20.50
N GLN A 122 -3.72 -6.49 -20.64
CA GLN A 122 -3.50 -7.23 -21.89
C GLN A 122 -4.79 -7.84 -22.47
N ARG A 123 -5.91 -7.79 -21.72
CA ARG A 123 -7.18 -8.44 -22.08
C ARG A 123 -7.77 -7.93 -23.40
N GLU A 124 -7.54 -6.67 -23.75
CA GLU A 124 -8.14 -6.06 -24.95
C GLU A 124 -7.51 -6.58 -26.24
N GLU A 125 -6.23 -6.97 -26.18
CA GLU A 125 -5.47 -7.43 -27.35
C GLU A 125 -5.54 -8.95 -27.54
N PHE A 126 -5.46 -9.72 -26.45
CA PHE A 126 -5.34 -11.18 -26.51
C PHE A 126 -6.54 -11.94 -25.96
N GLY A 127 -7.42 -11.28 -25.19
CA GLY A 127 -8.47 -11.95 -24.42
C GLY A 127 -7.95 -12.66 -23.17
N VAL A 128 -8.83 -12.87 -22.20
CA VAL A 128 -8.47 -13.41 -20.87
C VAL A 128 -8.04 -14.89 -20.94
N GLU A 129 -8.79 -15.72 -21.65
CA GLU A 129 -8.54 -17.17 -21.71
C GLU A 129 -7.22 -17.55 -22.42
N PRO A 130 -6.85 -16.93 -23.56
CA PRO A 130 -5.55 -17.19 -24.18
C PRO A 130 -4.38 -16.81 -23.28
N ILE A 131 -4.46 -15.67 -22.58
CA ILE A 131 -3.42 -15.24 -21.64
C ILE A 131 -3.27 -16.27 -20.52
N ILE A 132 -4.37 -16.69 -19.90
CA ILE A 132 -4.33 -17.65 -18.78
C ILE A 132 -3.76 -19.00 -19.24
N THR A 133 -4.14 -19.47 -20.43
CA THR A 133 -3.64 -20.73 -21.00
C THR A 133 -2.13 -20.68 -21.21
N VAL A 134 -1.63 -19.59 -21.81
CA VAL A 134 -0.20 -19.39 -22.05
C VAL A 134 0.57 -19.27 -20.73
N LEU A 135 0.09 -18.47 -19.78
CA LEU A 135 0.71 -18.33 -18.46
C LEU A 135 0.75 -19.65 -17.68
N ARG A 136 -0.31 -20.46 -17.78
CA ARG A 136 -0.37 -21.81 -17.19
C ARG A 136 0.69 -22.72 -17.78
N SER A 137 0.87 -22.71 -19.10
CA SER A 137 1.91 -23.50 -19.78
C SER A 137 3.33 -23.09 -19.34
N ALA A 138 3.52 -21.83 -18.94
CA ALA A 138 4.78 -21.29 -18.44
C ALA A 138 4.98 -21.47 -16.92
N GLY A 139 4.08 -22.19 -16.23
CA GLY A 139 4.21 -22.51 -14.80
C GLY A 139 3.51 -21.55 -13.84
N VAL A 140 2.76 -20.55 -14.34
CA VAL A 140 1.94 -19.67 -13.51
C VAL A 140 0.56 -20.31 -13.31
N VAL A 141 0.35 -20.95 -12.17
CA VAL A 141 -0.91 -21.67 -11.86
C VAL A 141 -2.05 -20.69 -11.59
N MET A 142 -2.80 -20.31 -12.61
CA MET A 142 -3.98 -19.45 -12.49
C MET A 142 -5.17 -20.03 -13.29
N ALA A 143 -6.36 -19.91 -12.71
CA ALA A 143 -7.62 -20.31 -13.35
C ALA A 143 -8.44 -19.06 -13.71
N PRO A 144 -9.28 -19.12 -14.78
CA PRO A 144 -10.20 -18.03 -15.12
C PRO A 144 -11.14 -17.67 -13.97
N SER A 145 -11.64 -18.67 -13.23
CA SER A 145 -12.46 -18.44 -12.04
C SER A 145 -11.73 -17.63 -10.99
N THR A 146 -10.46 -17.92 -10.72
CA THR A 146 -9.64 -17.16 -9.76
C THR A 146 -9.47 -15.70 -10.16
N TYR A 147 -9.35 -15.41 -11.46
CA TYR A 147 -9.26 -14.04 -11.97
C TYR A 147 -10.58 -13.27 -11.76
N TYR A 148 -11.72 -13.85 -12.16
CA TYR A 148 -13.02 -13.20 -11.96
C TYR A 148 -13.41 -13.10 -10.48
N ASP A 149 -13.03 -14.09 -9.66
CA ASP A 149 -13.18 -14.04 -8.21
C ASP A 149 -12.33 -12.93 -7.60
N ALA A 150 -11.07 -12.77 -8.03
CA ALA A 150 -10.21 -11.70 -7.55
C ALA A 150 -10.80 -10.32 -7.88
N LYS A 151 -11.46 -10.18 -9.03
CA LYS A 151 -12.11 -8.94 -9.47
C LYS A 151 -13.42 -8.65 -8.73
N SER A 152 -14.20 -9.69 -8.41
CA SER A 152 -15.47 -9.54 -7.69
C SER A 152 -15.31 -9.48 -6.17
N ARG A 153 -14.15 -9.90 -5.64
CA ARG A 153 -13.87 -9.88 -4.20
C ARG A 153 -13.89 -8.44 -3.66
N GLY A 154 -14.91 -8.16 -2.86
CA GLY A 154 -14.95 -6.99 -2.00
C GLY A 154 -13.83 -7.02 -0.94
N PRO A 155 -13.66 -5.90 -0.21
CA PRO A 155 -12.70 -5.83 0.89
C PRO A 155 -12.95 -6.95 1.91
N SER A 156 -11.89 -7.63 2.34
CA SER A 156 -12.00 -8.64 3.39
C SER A 156 -12.63 -8.05 4.66
N ALA A 157 -13.31 -8.88 5.47
CA ALA A 157 -13.88 -8.44 6.75
C ALA A 157 -12.86 -7.73 7.65
N ARG A 158 -11.58 -8.12 7.56
CA ARG A 158 -10.47 -7.43 8.25
C ARG A 158 -10.21 -6.05 7.68
N ALA A 159 -10.12 -5.91 6.35
CA ALA A 159 -9.91 -4.64 5.68
C ALA A 159 -11.06 -3.67 5.94
N GLN A 160 -12.30 -4.19 5.98
CA GLN A 160 -13.48 -3.39 6.27
C GLN A 160 -13.47 -2.87 7.73
N ARG A 161 -13.20 -3.75 8.70
CA ARG A 161 -13.00 -3.31 10.10
C ARG A 161 -11.84 -2.33 10.25
N ASP A 162 -10.74 -2.54 9.54
CA ASP A 162 -9.59 -1.62 9.58
C ASP A 162 -9.94 -0.24 9.00
N ALA A 163 -10.78 -0.20 7.95
CA ALA A 163 -11.27 1.04 7.34
C ALA A 163 -12.20 1.82 8.30
N GLU A 164 -12.95 1.13 9.15
CA GLU A 164 -13.76 1.74 10.21
C GLU A 164 -12.91 2.21 11.40
N LEU A 165 -11.97 1.37 11.86
CA LEU A 165 -11.15 1.64 13.03
C LEU A 165 -10.06 2.68 12.80
N GLY A 166 -9.53 2.78 11.58
CA GLY A 166 -8.48 3.73 11.21
C GLY A 166 -8.86 5.19 11.55
N PRO A 167 -9.94 5.72 10.99
CA PRO A 167 -10.43 7.07 11.28
C PRO A 167 -10.73 7.30 12.76
N ALA A 168 -11.35 6.33 13.45
CA ALA A 168 -11.65 6.43 14.87
C ALA A 168 -10.36 6.56 15.72
N LEU A 169 -9.31 5.81 15.38
CA LEU A 169 -8.01 5.91 16.05
C LEU A 169 -7.30 7.24 15.77
N VAL A 170 -7.44 7.79 14.56
CA VAL A 170 -6.90 9.11 14.22
C VAL A 170 -7.59 10.20 15.03
N ALA A 171 -8.93 10.19 15.09
CA ALA A 171 -9.70 11.14 15.90
C ALA A 171 -9.27 11.09 17.37
N LEU A 172 -9.19 9.89 17.97
CA LEU A 172 -8.70 9.72 19.34
C LEU A 172 -7.27 10.22 19.53
N TRP A 173 -6.41 10.09 18.53
CA TRP A 173 -5.04 10.61 18.61
C TRP A 173 -5.00 12.14 18.57
N GLU A 174 -5.85 12.77 17.74
CA GLU A 174 -5.99 14.21 17.67
C GLU A 174 -6.57 14.82 18.95
N ASP A 175 -7.63 14.20 19.51
CA ASP A 175 -8.24 14.59 20.78
C ASP A 175 -7.24 14.54 21.96
N ASN A 176 -6.25 13.63 21.86
CA ASN A 176 -5.19 13.48 22.85
C ASN A 176 -3.90 14.24 22.45
N TYR A 177 -4.06 15.37 21.77
CA TYR A 177 -3.01 16.32 21.39
C TYR A 177 -1.85 15.68 20.63
N ARG A 178 -2.10 14.60 19.89
CA ARG A 178 -1.10 13.88 19.09
C ARG A 178 0.05 13.28 19.91
N VAL A 179 -0.14 13.15 21.24
CA VAL A 179 0.91 12.66 22.17
C VAL A 179 0.92 11.13 22.25
N TYR A 180 -0.22 10.47 22.09
CA TYR A 180 -0.35 9.05 22.36
C TYR A 180 0.34 8.19 21.29
N GLY A 181 1.24 7.31 21.75
CA GLY A 181 1.75 6.20 20.94
C GLY A 181 0.86 4.96 21.06
N ALA A 182 1.18 3.91 20.30
CA ALA A 182 0.36 2.69 20.15
C ALA A 182 -0.20 2.13 21.47
N ARG A 183 0.63 2.01 22.52
CA ARG A 183 0.18 1.48 23.82
C ARG A 183 -0.87 2.36 24.51
N LYS A 184 -0.72 3.69 24.45
CA LYS A 184 -1.66 4.63 25.10
C LYS A 184 -2.92 4.78 24.25
N LEU A 185 -2.77 4.81 22.94
CA LEU A 185 -3.89 4.89 22.01
C LEU A 185 -4.76 3.63 22.11
N TRP A 186 -4.16 2.43 22.16
CA TRP A 186 -4.86 1.17 22.40
C TRP A 186 -5.70 1.18 23.68
N LYS A 187 -5.12 1.57 24.82
CA LYS A 187 -5.86 1.70 26.09
C LYS A 187 -6.99 2.73 26.03
N THR A 188 -6.87 3.73 25.16
CA THR A 188 -7.87 4.79 25.01
C THR A 188 -8.99 4.33 24.08
N ALA A 189 -8.66 3.66 22.98
CA ALA A 189 -9.62 3.03 22.08
C ALA A 189 -10.51 2.02 22.82
N ARG A 190 -9.91 1.16 23.66
CA ARG A 190 -10.65 0.19 24.47
C ARG A 190 -11.59 0.85 25.50
N ARG A 191 -11.20 2.02 26.02
CA ARG A 191 -12.06 2.83 26.92
C ARG A 191 -13.21 3.53 26.19
N ASN A 192 -13.07 3.78 24.90
CA ASN A 192 -14.11 4.34 24.03
C ASN A 192 -14.96 3.24 23.35
N GLY A 193 -14.88 1.99 23.83
CA GLY A 193 -15.73 0.90 23.34
C GLY A 193 -15.23 0.16 22.09
N HIS A 194 -14.04 0.46 21.56
CA HIS A 194 -13.49 -0.28 20.43
C HIS A 194 -12.79 -1.57 20.89
N ASP A 195 -13.22 -2.72 20.36
CA ASP A 195 -12.52 -3.99 20.56
C ASP A 195 -11.32 -4.12 19.61
N VAL A 196 -10.15 -3.68 20.07
CA VAL A 196 -8.92 -3.64 19.27
C VAL A 196 -7.70 -4.17 20.01
N GLY A 197 -6.85 -4.90 19.27
CA GLY A 197 -5.56 -5.38 19.77
C GLY A 197 -4.47 -4.30 19.76
N ARG A 198 -3.49 -4.40 20.67
CA ARG A 198 -2.35 -3.47 20.74
C ARG A 198 -1.59 -3.38 19.41
N ASP A 199 -1.27 -4.52 18.81
CA ASP A 199 -0.47 -4.58 17.58
C ASP A 199 -1.29 -4.17 16.35
N GLN A 200 -2.61 -4.40 16.38
CA GLN A 200 -3.54 -3.87 15.39
C GLN A 200 -3.50 -2.34 15.37
N VAL A 201 -3.61 -1.70 16.54
CA VAL A 201 -3.45 -0.24 16.67
C VAL A 201 -2.09 0.21 16.16
N GLY A 202 -1.02 -0.49 16.53
CA GLY A 202 0.33 -0.16 16.03
C GLY A 202 0.47 -0.23 14.51
N ARG A 203 -0.16 -1.22 13.86
CA ARG A 203 -0.19 -1.34 12.40
C ARG A 203 -1.04 -0.24 11.76
N LEU A 204 -2.23 0.04 12.29
CA LEU A 204 -3.11 1.09 11.78
C LEU A 204 -2.48 2.48 11.94
N MET A 205 -1.77 2.72 13.04
CA MET A 205 -0.99 3.95 13.24
C MET A 205 0.08 4.12 12.17
N ARG A 206 0.79 3.05 11.79
CA ARG A 206 1.78 3.10 10.70
C ARG A 206 1.12 3.36 9.35
N ALA A 207 0.01 2.68 9.05
CA ALA A 207 -0.74 2.87 7.81
C ALA A 207 -1.27 4.31 7.68
N ALA A 208 -1.72 4.91 8.78
CA ALA A 208 -2.19 6.29 8.83
C ALA A 208 -1.08 7.35 9.01
N GLY A 209 0.19 6.94 9.11
CA GLY A 209 1.32 7.87 9.30
C GLY A 209 1.36 8.58 10.66
N ILE A 210 0.57 8.17 11.63
CA ILE A 210 0.51 8.80 12.96
C ILE A 210 1.51 8.16 13.93
N CYS A 211 2.14 8.99 14.76
CA CYS A 211 3.07 8.53 15.78
C CYS A 211 2.86 9.25 17.11
N GLY A 212 3.26 8.60 18.20
CA GLY A 212 3.25 9.22 19.52
C GLY A 212 4.44 10.15 19.70
N ALA A 213 4.27 11.19 20.51
CA ALA A 213 5.33 12.14 20.83
C ALA A 213 6.52 11.42 21.49
N ARG A 214 7.69 11.53 20.87
CA ARG A 214 8.97 11.07 21.44
C ARG A 214 9.63 12.22 22.18
N ARG A 215 10.11 11.99 23.41
CA ARG A 215 10.95 12.98 24.10
C ARG A 215 12.22 13.20 23.29
N GLY A 216 12.54 14.46 22.99
CA GLY A 216 13.78 14.81 22.31
C GLY A 216 15.02 14.37 23.10
N LYS A 217 16.16 14.27 22.40
CA LYS A 217 17.45 13.93 23.02
C LYS A 217 17.75 14.86 24.18
N ARG A 218 18.13 14.30 25.33
CA ARG A 218 18.63 15.10 26.46
C ARG A 218 19.94 15.73 26.03
N VAL A 219 19.91 17.02 25.70
CA VAL A 219 21.12 17.79 25.37
C VAL A 219 22.01 17.81 26.62
N LYS A 220 23.17 17.17 26.54
CA LYS A 220 24.24 17.34 27.53
C LYS A 220 24.99 18.62 27.14
N THR A 221 24.69 19.72 27.81
CA THR A 221 25.33 21.03 27.51
C THR A 221 26.77 21.10 27.98
N THR A 222 27.15 20.26 28.95
CA THR A 222 28.48 20.29 29.57
C THR A 222 29.24 19.01 29.25
N LYS A 223 30.42 19.14 28.63
CA LYS A 223 31.45 18.09 28.61
C LYS A 223 32.35 18.34 29.82
N PRO A 224 32.43 17.42 30.81
CA PRO A 224 33.35 17.59 31.93
C PRO A 224 34.79 17.63 31.41
N ASP A 225 35.53 18.66 31.79
CA ASP A 225 36.98 18.69 31.61
C ASP A 225 37.61 17.91 32.76
N ALA A 226 38.36 16.85 32.43
CA ALA A 226 39.03 16.01 33.43
C ALA A 226 40.23 16.71 34.08
N SER A 227 40.79 17.72 33.40
CA SER A 227 41.98 18.47 33.83
C SER A 227 41.64 19.74 34.61
N ALA A 228 40.37 20.17 34.59
CA ALA A 228 39.92 21.35 35.33
C ALA A 228 40.03 21.11 36.85
N ALA A 229 40.65 22.08 37.55
CA ALA A 229 40.73 22.08 39.00
C ALA A 229 39.32 21.99 39.60
N ARG A 230 39.05 20.89 40.29
CA ARG A 230 37.77 20.71 41.00
C ARG A 230 37.84 21.50 42.29
N HIS A 231 36.82 22.31 42.55
CA HIS A 231 36.68 22.93 43.86
C HIS A 231 36.69 21.83 44.94
N PRO A 232 37.41 22.06 46.06
CA PRO A 232 37.51 21.06 47.11
C PRO A 232 36.12 20.75 47.67
N ASP A 233 35.82 19.46 47.82
CA ASP A 233 34.60 19.01 48.49
C ASP A 233 34.74 19.23 50.00
N LEU A 234 34.41 20.43 50.46
CA LEU A 234 34.53 20.85 51.86
C LEU A 234 33.68 20.00 52.81
N VAL A 235 32.66 19.31 52.29
CA VAL A 235 31.72 18.51 53.09
C VAL A 235 31.95 17.02 52.95
N LYS A 236 32.93 16.59 52.14
CA LYS A 236 33.31 15.18 51.92
C LYS A 236 32.08 14.28 51.67
N ARG A 237 31.13 14.78 50.88
CA ARG A 237 29.81 14.14 50.59
C ARG A 237 28.92 13.83 51.80
N LYS A 238 29.15 14.45 52.97
CA LYS A 238 28.27 14.38 54.14
C LYS A 238 27.19 15.46 54.04
N PHE A 239 26.03 15.11 53.50
CA PHE A 239 24.90 16.05 53.28
C PHE A 239 23.92 16.11 54.46
N THR A 240 24.42 15.96 55.67
CA THR A 240 23.64 15.96 56.92
C THR A 240 24.06 17.16 57.76
N ALA A 241 23.10 17.95 58.25
CA ALA A 241 23.32 19.09 59.16
C ALA A 241 22.61 18.83 60.49
N THR A 242 23.14 19.33 61.61
CA THR A 242 22.49 19.20 62.94
C THR A 242 21.64 20.42 63.29
N ALA A 243 21.86 21.56 62.61
CA ALA A 243 21.05 22.76 62.70
C ALA A 243 20.90 23.44 61.33
N PRO A 244 19.83 24.23 61.11
CA PRO A 244 19.70 25.06 59.91
C PRO A 244 20.90 25.98 59.68
N ASN A 245 21.12 26.40 58.45
CA ASN A 245 22.21 27.27 57.97
C ASN A 245 23.64 26.72 58.09
N GLN A 246 23.84 25.48 58.55
CA GLN A 246 25.17 24.85 58.58
C GLN A 246 25.61 24.31 57.21
N LEU A 247 24.67 23.88 56.37
CA LEU A 247 24.96 23.34 55.05
C LEU A 247 23.95 23.87 54.02
N TRP A 248 24.48 24.36 52.91
CA TRP A 248 23.70 24.85 51.78
C TRP A 248 24.05 24.02 50.54
N VAL A 249 23.03 23.46 49.90
CA VAL A 249 23.19 22.75 48.63
C VAL A 249 22.56 23.59 47.53
N THR A 250 23.28 23.69 46.42
CA THR A 250 22.77 24.35 45.22
C THR A 250 22.68 23.36 44.07
N ASP A 251 21.51 23.30 43.43
CA ASP A 251 21.36 22.58 42.17
C ASP A 251 21.17 23.53 40.99
N LEU A 252 21.60 23.05 39.83
CA LEU A 252 21.56 23.74 38.55
C LEU A 252 20.54 23.02 37.66
N THR A 253 19.38 23.63 37.48
CA THR A 253 18.32 23.06 36.65
C THR A 253 18.15 23.84 35.35
N PHE A 254 18.19 23.15 34.21
CA PHE A 254 17.95 23.75 32.90
C PHE A 254 16.47 23.63 32.53
N VAL A 255 15.77 24.76 32.51
CA VAL A 255 14.35 24.80 32.13
C VAL A 255 14.24 25.15 30.64
N PRO A 256 13.55 24.32 29.83
CA PRO A 256 13.33 24.62 28.43
C PRO A 256 12.31 25.77 28.30
N THR A 257 12.63 26.77 27.48
CA THR A 257 11.70 27.86 27.15
C THR A 257 11.07 27.64 25.77
N TRP A 258 9.92 28.26 25.57
CA TRP A 258 9.14 28.26 24.32
C TRP A 258 9.91 28.89 23.14
N ALA A 259 10.88 29.78 23.41
CA ALA A 259 11.78 30.36 22.40
C ALA A 259 12.96 29.44 22.02
N ARG A 260 12.86 28.12 22.25
CA ARG A 260 13.90 27.09 22.01
C ARG A 260 15.25 27.33 22.72
N ARG A 261 15.34 28.30 23.63
CA ARG A 261 16.50 28.53 24.51
C ARG A 261 16.29 27.82 25.85
N ARG A 262 17.36 27.31 26.47
CA ARG A 262 17.30 26.78 27.83
C ARG A 262 17.83 27.83 28.79
N VAL A 263 17.06 28.14 29.82
CA VAL A 263 17.49 29.05 30.89
C VAL A 263 18.05 28.19 32.02
N ARG A 264 19.15 28.64 32.61
CA ARG A 264 19.76 28.04 33.79
C ARG A 264 19.12 28.68 35.02
N VAL A 265 18.46 27.87 35.84
CA VAL A 265 17.87 28.30 37.10
C VAL A 265 18.75 27.79 38.23
N PHE A 266 19.06 28.68 39.18
CA PHE A 266 19.81 28.36 40.37
C PHE A 266 18.83 28.20 41.53
N HIS A 267 18.84 27.01 42.11
CA HIS A 267 18.13 26.74 43.35
C HIS A 267 19.16 26.64 44.47
N ARG A 268 18.91 27.34 45.59
CA ARG A 268 19.72 27.28 46.80
C ARG A 268 18.81 26.81 47.92
N ARG A 269 19.17 25.70 48.57
CA ARG A 269 18.40 25.12 49.67
C ARG A 269 19.28 24.92 50.89
N CYS A 270 18.76 25.31 52.05
CA CYS A 270 19.35 24.98 53.34
C CYS A 270 19.02 23.51 53.66
N VAL A 271 20.03 22.72 54.05
CA VAL A 271 19.83 21.35 54.52
C VAL A 271 19.30 21.39 55.95
N LEU A 272 18.21 20.67 56.22
CA LEU A 272 17.57 20.59 57.53
C LEU A 272 17.97 19.30 58.29
N PRO A 273 17.81 19.27 59.63
CA PRO A 273 18.26 18.15 60.48
C PRO A 273 17.70 16.75 60.15
N ASP A 274 16.61 16.67 59.38
CA ASP A 274 15.93 15.42 58.99
C ASP A 274 15.95 15.12 57.49
N ASP A 275 16.74 15.84 56.67
CA ASP A 275 16.87 15.60 55.22
C ASP A 275 17.68 14.32 54.90
N ARG A 276 17.25 13.14 55.38
CA ARG A 276 17.92 11.84 55.13
C ARG A 276 17.74 11.31 53.68
N GLY A 277 17.10 12.08 52.79
CA GLY A 277 16.65 11.62 51.47
C GLY A 277 17.47 12.04 50.25
N LEU A 278 18.56 12.80 50.38
CA LEU A 278 19.27 13.39 49.23
C LEU A 278 20.17 12.42 48.43
N ALA A 279 20.32 11.17 48.87
CA ALA A 279 21.25 10.20 48.25
C ALA A 279 20.66 9.37 47.07
N GLY A 280 19.35 9.45 46.79
CA GLY A 280 18.71 8.65 45.75
C GLY A 280 17.95 9.51 44.75
N GLY A 281 18.47 9.68 43.53
CA GLY A 281 17.87 10.50 42.47
C GLY A 281 16.46 10.07 42.04
N ARG A 282 15.44 10.51 42.78
CA ARG A 282 14.03 10.50 42.38
C ARG A 282 13.57 11.94 42.08
N PRO A 283 12.85 12.20 40.98
CA PRO A 283 12.24 13.51 40.74
C PRO A 283 11.09 13.73 41.72
N TYR A 284 11.08 14.93 42.30
CA TYR A 284 10.11 15.46 43.28
C TYR A 284 8.66 15.28 42.76
N ALA A 285 7.93 14.37 43.38
CA ALA A 285 6.47 14.31 43.31
C ALA A 285 5.96 14.25 44.76
N ASP A 286 5.05 15.17 45.06
CA ASP A 286 4.15 15.19 46.20
C ASP A 286 4.78 15.29 47.60
N LEU A 287 4.94 16.52 48.07
CA LEU A 287 4.76 16.89 49.48
C LEU A 287 4.10 18.27 49.53
N ASP A 288 2.78 18.30 49.44
CA ASP A 288 1.94 19.42 49.89
C ASP A 288 1.88 19.37 51.42
N GLY A 289 2.43 20.40 52.06
CA GLY A 289 2.35 20.62 53.50
C GLY A 289 2.96 21.98 53.84
N PRO A 290 2.27 22.83 54.63
CA PRO A 290 2.65 24.22 54.79
C PRO A 290 3.83 24.30 55.77
N ARG A 291 5.04 24.58 55.28
CA ARG A 291 6.17 24.91 56.16
C ARG A 291 6.94 26.12 55.65
N ARG A 292 7.09 27.08 56.56
CA ARG A 292 7.89 28.29 56.48
C ARG A 292 9.32 27.93 56.07
N VAL A 293 9.70 28.26 54.84
CA VAL A 293 11.09 28.24 54.37
C VAL A 293 11.28 29.47 53.50
N GLY A 294 12.34 30.24 53.77
CA GLY A 294 12.78 31.31 52.88
C GLY A 294 13.33 30.73 51.59
N ASP A 295 12.44 30.37 50.67
CA ASP A 295 12.78 29.91 49.32
C ASP A 295 13.11 31.13 48.44
N GLY A 296 14.40 31.36 48.21
CA GLY A 296 14.88 32.33 47.23
C GLY A 296 15.27 31.65 45.92
N ALA A 297 14.49 31.81 44.86
CA ALA A 297 14.89 31.40 43.51
C ALA A 297 15.55 32.57 42.77
N LEU A 298 16.82 32.42 42.36
CA LEU A 298 17.54 33.41 41.55
C LEU A 298 17.58 32.97 40.08
N VAL A 299 17.02 33.79 39.20
CA VAL A 299 17.11 33.61 37.74
C VAL A 299 18.24 34.49 37.21
N ALA A 300 19.36 33.90 36.82
CA ALA A 300 20.44 34.61 36.14
C ALA A 300 20.30 34.45 34.62
N ARG A 301 20.18 35.57 33.90
CA ARG A 301 20.45 35.63 32.46
C ARG A 301 21.94 35.89 32.26
N LYS A 302 22.60 35.21 31.32
CA LYS A 302 23.95 35.63 30.86
C LYS A 302 23.77 36.79 29.86
N PRO A 303 24.29 38.00 30.11
CA PRO A 303 24.74 38.85 29.03
C PRO A 303 26.05 38.27 28.47
N VAL A 304 26.39 38.64 27.25
CA VAL A 304 27.68 38.31 26.64
C VAL A 304 28.73 39.14 27.37
N GLY A 305 29.42 38.54 28.34
CA GLY A 305 30.47 39.18 29.15
C GLY A 305 29.97 39.60 30.55
N GLY A 306 30.52 38.96 31.59
CA GLY A 306 30.37 39.38 33.00
C GLY A 306 29.03 39.08 33.68
N LEU A 307 29.07 38.75 34.98
CA LEU A 307 27.89 38.66 35.85
C LEU A 307 27.63 40.04 36.48
N GLU A 308 26.50 40.65 36.16
CA GLU A 308 25.96 41.80 36.91
C GLU A 308 24.56 41.44 37.44
N MET A 309 24.36 41.55 38.76
CA MET A 309 23.08 41.27 39.42
C MET A 309 22.23 42.54 39.45
N SER A 310 21.09 42.55 38.73
CA SER A 310 20.11 43.66 38.76
C SER A 310 18.77 43.20 39.35
N LEU A 311 18.30 43.90 40.38
CA LEU A 311 17.06 43.61 41.14
C LEU A 311 15.74 43.86 40.36
N ARG A 312 15.78 44.46 39.16
CA ARG A 312 14.55 44.94 38.49
C ARG A 312 13.69 43.87 37.78
N CYS A 313 14.14 42.62 37.68
CA CYS A 313 13.37 41.55 37.01
C CYS A 313 12.47 40.70 37.95
N TRP A 314 12.39 41.03 39.24
CA TRP A 314 11.73 40.21 40.26
C TRP A 314 10.20 40.04 40.10
N VAL A 315 9.48 40.99 39.48
CA VAL A 315 8.00 41.01 39.53
C VAL A 315 7.32 40.10 38.49
N ALA A 316 7.95 39.82 37.34
CA ALA A 316 7.24 39.19 36.22
C ALA A 316 7.11 37.65 36.31
N VAL A 317 8.00 36.96 37.02
CA VAL A 317 8.04 35.48 37.05
C VAL A 317 7.09 34.91 38.11
N HIS A 318 6.84 35.64 39.19
CA HIS A 318 5.96 35.19 40.27
C HIS A 318 4.50 35.06 39.80
N LEU A 319 4.03 35.94 38.92
CA LEU A 319 2.66 35.95 38.42
C LEU A 319 2.30 34.77 37.50
N HIS A 320 3.28 34.18 36.79
CA HIS A 320 3.02 33.11 35.81
C HIS A 320 3.02 31.70 36.43
N SER A 321 3.73 31.52 37.55
CA SER A 321 3.78 30.24 38.27
C SER A 321 2.48 30.00 39.07
N LEU A 322 1.95 31.04 39.72
CA LEU A 322 0.67 30.99 40.45
C LEU A 322 -0.53 30.67 39.55
N ARG A 323 -0.51 31.07 38.27
CA ARG A 323 -1.58 30.72 37.31
C ARG A 323 -1.58 29.25 36.87
N ARG A 324 -0.50 28.49 37.09
CA ARG A 324 -0.41 27.06 36.70
C ARG A 324 -0.75 26.09 37.84
N THR A 325 -0.61 26.51 39.09
CA THR A 325 -1.00 25.70 40.25
C THR A 325 -2.52 25.74 40.50
N ALA A 326 -3.21 26.83 40.15
CA ALA A 326 -4.66 26.96 40.32
C ALA A 326 -5.55 26.23 39.28
N ARG A 327 -4.98 25.45 38.34
CA ARG A 327 -5.76 24.68 37.33
C ARG A 327 -5.65 23.16 37.48
N ARG A 328 -5.14 22.69 38.62
CA ARG A 328 -5.00 21.26 38.91
C ARG A 328 -5.85 20.83 40.10
N ASP A 329 -7.06 21.37 40.19
CA ASP A 329 -8.13 20.74 40.97
C ASP A 329 -9.45 20.91 40.22
N ARG A 330 -9.90 19.82 39.58
CA ARG A 330 -11.24 19.70 38.97
C ARG A 330 -11.70 18.25 39.09
N ARG A 331 -11.93 17.82 40.33
CA ARG A 331 -13.05 16.93 40.67
C ARG A 331 -14.00 17.76 41.54
N GLY A 332 -15.09 18.29 40.97
CA GLY A 332 -16.09 19.10 41.68
C GLY A 332 -16.71 20.20 40.77
N PRO A 333 -17.98 20.58 40.96
CA PRO A 333 -18.87 21.05 39.89
C PRO A 333 -18.57 22.48 39.40
N LEU A 334 -19.01 22.72 38.17
CA LEU A 334 -18.94 23.97 37.41
C LEU A 334 -19.52 25.16 38.19
N TYR A 335 -18.69 26.15 38.50
CA TYR A 335 -19.13 27.52 38.74
C TYR A 335 -18.53 28.44 37.67
N ARG A 336 -19.44 29.11 36.95
CA ARG A 336 -19.22 30.15 35.94
C ARG A 336 -18.81 31.42 36.70
N PHE A 337 -17.71 32.06 36.33
CA PHE A 337 -17.39 33.40 36.83
C PHE A 337 -17.06 34.36 35.68
N ASP A 338 -17.75 35.49 35.77
CA ASP A 338 -17.92 36.56 34.80
C ASP A 338 -16.67 37.43 34.64
N ARG A 339 -16.43 37.94 33.43
CA ARG A 339 -15.30 38.84 33.14
C ARG A 339 -15.78 40.28 33.22
N GLY A 340 -15.74 40.86 34.42
CA GLY A 340 -15.91 42.30 34.61
C GLY A 340 -15.09 42.77 35.79
N GLN A 341 -14.37 43.88 35.61
CA GLN A 341 -13.57 44.62 36.59
C GLN A 341 -12.11 44.18 36.81
N LEU A 342 -11.23 44.71 35.96
CA LEU A 342 -9.92 45.22 36.36
C LEU A 342 -9.73 46.55 35.63
N ARG A 343 -9.91 47.66 36.36
CA ARG A 343 -9.25 48.95 36.07
C ARG A 343 -7.87 48.91 36.69
#